data_AF-A0A2V7C1F3-F1
#
_entry.id   AF-A0A2V7C1F3-F1
#
_cell.length_a   1.000
_cell.length_b   1.000
_cell.length_c   1.000
_cell.angle_alpha   90.00
_cell.angle_beta   90.00
_cell.angle_gamma   90.00
#
_symmetry.space_group_name_H-M   'P 1'
#
loop_
_entity.id
_entity.type
_entity.pdbx_description
1 polymer ?
#
loop_
_entity_poly.entity_id
_entity_poly.type
_entity_poly.pdbx_seq_one_letter_code
_entity_poly.pdbx_strand_id
1 'polypeptide(L)' 'MTPDGSRLYVTVGRAGDIAVIDTAAGKVVARIPAGKLPWGIAVVEVP' A
#
# COMPACT_ATOMS: atom_id res chain seq x y z
N MET A 1 -2.14 3.02 6.28
CA MET A 1 -2.06 4.43 5.82
C MET A 1 -0.85 5.06 6.49
N THR A 2 -0.17 6.03 5.87
CA THR A 2 0.90 6.79 6.54
C THR A 2 0.35 7.68 7.66
N PRO A 3 1.16 8.05 8.67
CA PRO A 3 0.73 8.94 9.75
C PRO A 3 0.20 10.29 9.25
N ASP A 4 0.84 10.86 8.22
CA ASP A 4 0.44 12.11 7.57
C ASP A 4 -0.78 11.98 6.63
N GLY A 5 -1.29 10.76 6.43
CA GLY A 5 -2.42 10.47 5.55
C GLY A 5 -2.15 10.65 4.05
N SER A 6 -0.92 10.97 3.61
CA SER A 6 -0.61 11.24 2.19
C SER A 6 -0.60 9.98 1.31
N ARG A 7 -0.39 8.80 1.92
CA ARG A 7 -0.32 7.52 1.23
C ARG A 7 -1.22 6.46 1.87
N LEU A 8 -1.98 5.76 1.04
CA LEU A 8 -2.68 4.53 1.39
C LEU A 8 -1.99 3.33 0.72
N TYR A 9 -1.85 2.23 1.48
CA TYR A 9 -1.24 0.99 1.02
C TYR A 9 -2.29 -0.11 1.07
N VAL A 10 -2.53 -0.77 -0.05
CA VAL A 10 -3.56 -1.81 -0.19
C VAL A 10 -2.93 -3.08 -0.73
N THR A 11 -3.07 -4.18 -0.01
CA THR A 11 -2.66 -5.51 -0.49
C THR A 11 -3.61 -5.97 -1.61
N VAL A 12 -3.04 -6.37 -2.73
CA VAL A 12 -3.80 -6.89 -3.88
C VAL A 12 -3.46 -8.38 -4.03
N GLY A 13 -4.13 -9.20 -3.22
CA GLY A 13 -3.81 -10.63 -3.08
C GLY A 13 -3.58 -11.37 -4.40
N ARG A 14 -4.52 -11.28 -5.35
CA ARG A 14 -4.42 -11.98 -6.64
C ARG A 14 -3.28 -11.47 -7.53
N ALA A 15 -2.90 -10.20 -7.42
CA ALA A 15 -1.79 -9.62 -8.18
C ALA A 15 -0.43 -9.89 -7.53
N GLY A 16 -0.41 -10.22 -6.24
CA GLY A 16 0.82 -10.49 -5.50
C GLY A 16 1.61 -9.22 -5.18
N ASP A 17 0.95 -8.07 -5.15
CA ASP A 17 1.57 -6.77 -4.91
C ASP A 17 0.78 -5.93 -3.89
N ILE A 18 1.36 -4.78 -3.55
CA ILE A 18 0.74 -3.72 -2.76
C ILE A 18 0.60 -2.51 -3.68
N ALA A 19 -0.62 -1.99 -3.82
CA ALA A 19 -0.87 -0.72 -4.48
C ALA A 19 -0.60 0.43 -3.50
N VAL A 20 0.19 1.40 -3.94
CA VAL A 20 0.41 2.67 -3.23
C VAL A 20 -0.48 3.71 -3.87
N ILE A 21 -1.35 4.31 -3.08
CA ILE A 21 -2.35 5.29 -3.51
C ILE A 21 -1.99 6.65 -2.93
N ASP A 22 -1.94 7.66 -3.80
CA ASP A 22 -1.97 9.06 -3.40
C ASP A 22 -3.39 9.43 -2.97
N THR A 23 -3.56 9.83 -1.72
CA THR A 23 -4.88 10.05 -1.13
C THR A 23 -5.54 11.34 -1.61
N ALA A 24 -4.74 12.36 -1.95
CA ALA A 24 -5.25 13.62 -2.48
C ALA A 24 -5.77 13.46 -3.91
N ALA A 25 -5.03 12.73 -4.75
CA ALA A 25 -5.41 12.48 -6.14
C ALA A 25 -6.38 11.30 -6.31
N GLY A 26 -6.47 10.41 -5.32
CA GLY A 26 -7.25 9.17 -5.41
C GLY A 26 -6.72 8.19 -6.45
N LYS A 27 -5.40 8.20 -6.70
CA LYS A 27 -4.76 7.43 -7.78
C LYS A 27 -3.68 6.50 -7.27
N VAL A 28 -3.55 5.33 -7.91
CA VAL A 28 -2.38 4.46 -7.72
C VAL A 28 -1.17 5.15 -8.33
N VAL A 29 -0.12 5.32 -7.53
CA VAL A 29 1.15 5.94 -7.93
C VAL A 29 2.30 4.96 -7.98
N ALA A 30 2.19 3.80 -7.33
CA ALA A 30 3.19 2.75 -7.38
C ALA A 30 2.60 1.37 -7.07
N ARG A 31 3.35 0.33 -7.43
CA ARG A 31 3.10 -1.08 -7.06
C ARG A 31 4.36 -1.70 -6.49
N ILE A 32 4.24 -2.38 -5.36
CA ILE A 32 5.35 -3.01 -4.64
C ILE A 32 5.13 -4.53 -4.63
N PRO A 33 6.02 -5.34 -5.19
CA PRO A 33 5.91 -6.80 -5.11
C PRO A 33 5.89 -7.29 -3.64
N ALA A 34 4.94 -8.15 -3.30
CA ALA A 34 4.74 -8.66 -1.94
C ALA A 34 4.64 -10.19 -1.85
N GLY A 35 4.75 -10.88 -2.98
CA GLY A 35 4.71 -12.35 -3.04
C GLY A 35 3.30 -12.90 -3.24
N LYS A 36 3.08 -14.17 -2.94
CA LYS A 36 1.82 -14.85 -3.27
C LYS A 36 0.71 -14.48 -2.27
N LEU A 37 -0.39 -13.94 -2.79
CA LEU A 37 -1.64 -13.73 -2.03
C LEU A 37 -1.45 -12.94 -0.72
N PRO A 38 -0.88 -11.71 -0.74
CA PRO A 38 -0.84 -10.86 0.45
C PRO A 38 -2.25 -10.44 0.86
N TRP A 39 -2.55 -10.57 2.16
CA TRP A 39 -3.85 -10.19 2.74
C TRP A 39 -3.72 -9.23 3.91
N GLY A 40 -2.68 -9.37 4.74
CA GLY A 40 -2.39 -8.47 5.85
C GLY A 40 -1.29 -7.47 5.51
N ILE A 41 -1.38 -6.28 6.10
CA ILE A 41 -0.34 -5.25 6.06
C ILE A 41 -0.35 -4.45 7.35
N ALA A 42 0.85 -4.13 7.86
CA ALA A 42 1.05 -3.17 8.92
C ALA A 42 1.91 -2.02 8.38
N VAL A 43 1.56 -0.79 8.74
CA VAL A 43 2.38 0.39 8.46
C VAL A 43 2.90 0.87 9.82
N VAL A 44 4.21 0.98 9.94
CA VAL A 44 4.89 1.36 11.18
C VAL A 44 5.83 2.51 10.86
N GLU A 45 5.79 3.55 11.71
CA GLU A 45 6.77 4.61 11.68
C GLU A 45 8.01 4.14 12.44
N VAL A 46 9.18 4.23 11.82
CA VAL A 46 10.44 3.84 12.43
C VAL A 46 11.18 5.13 12.80
N PRO A 47 11.69 5.26 14.05
CA PRO A 47 12.46 6.42 14.49
C PRO A 47 13.71 6.69 13.64
#